data_AF-Q9LAY7-F1
#
_entry.id   AF-Q9LAY7-F1
#
_cell.length_a   1.000
_cell.length_b   1.000
_cell.length_c   1.000
_cell.angle_alpha   90.00
_cell.angle_beta   90.00
_cell.angle_gamma   90.00
#
_symmetry.space_group_name_H-M   'P 1'
#
loop_
_entity.id
_entity.type
_entity.pdbx_description
1 polymer ?
#
loop_
_entity_poly.entity_id
_entity_poly.type
_entity_poly.pdbx_seq_one_letter_code
_entity_poly.pdbx_strand_id
1 'polypeptide(L)'
;MNKKKLILTSLASVAILGAGFVTSSPTFVRAEEAPVASQSKAEKDYDAAKKDAKNAKKAVEDAQKALDDAKAAQKKYDEDQKKTEKKAAAVKKIDEEHQAANLKSQQALVEFLAAQREGNPKKKKAAQAKLEEAEKAEKEKKKEFDKAQAVVVPEATELAETKKKADEAKVKEPELTKKLEEAKAKSEEAEKKATEAKQKVDAEHAKEVVPQAKIAELENEVQKLEKDLKEIDESDSEDYVKEGLRAPLQSELDAKQAKLSKLEELSDKIDELDAEIAKLEKNVEDFKNSNGEQAEQYRAAAEEDLAAKQAELEKTEADLKKAVNEPEKPAPAPETPAPEAPAEQPKPAPAPQPAPAPKPEKPAEQPKAEKTDDQQAEEDYARRSEEEYNRLTQQQPPKAEKPAPAPKPEQPAPA
;
A
#
# COMPACT_ATOMS: atom_id res chain seq x y z
N MET A 1 34.06 -22.58 -44.82
CA MET A 1 33.05 -21.56 -45.22
C MET A 1 31.77 -21.84 -44.44
N ASN A 2 31.16 -20.83 -43.81
CA ASN A 2 29.72 -20.56 -43.90
C ASN A 2 29.33 -19.36 -43.05
N LYS A 3 28.74 -18.36 -43.70
CA LYS A 3 28.17 -17.17 -43.07
C LYS A 3 26.68 -17.45 -42.84
N LYS A 4 26.18 -17.37 -41.61
CA LYS A 4 24.74 -17.27 -41.36
C LYS A 4 24.43 -15.95 -40.68
N LYS A 5 24.14 -14.95 -41.52
CA LYS A 5 23.37 -13.77 -41.12
C LYS A 5 21.99 -14.29 -40.69
N LEU A 6 21.52 -13.93 -39.51
CA LEU A 6 20.12 -14.12 -39.15
C LEU A 6 19.38 -12.83 -39.52
N ILE A 7 18.52 -12.94 -40.52
CA ILE A 7 17.74 -11.82 -41.06
C ILE A 7 16.56 -11.58 -40.13
N LEU A 8 16.43 -10.35 -39.63
CA LEU A 8 15.28 -9.92 -38.84
C LEU A 8 14.22 -9.34 -39.80
N THR A 9 13.28 -10.19 -40.24
CA THR A 9 12.12 -9.77 -41.05
C THR A 9 10.84 -9.70 -40.22
N SER A 10 10.49 -8.47 -39.86
CA SER A 10 9.14 -7.89 -39.73
C SER A 10 7.94 -8.77 -40.09
N LEU A 11 6.85 -8.67 -39.29
CA LEU A 11 5.56 -8.21 -39.83
C LEU A 11 4.60 -7.69 -38.73
N ALA A 12 3.54 -7.00 -39.19
CA ALA A 12 2.31 -6.59 -38.48
C ALA A 12 2.37 -5.32 -37.61
N SER A 13 2.33 -4.17 -38.29
CA SER A 13 1.84 -2.90 -37.76
C SER A 13 0.40 -3.00 -37.25
N VAL A 14 0.08 -2.24 -36.19
CA VAL A 14 -1.25 -1.63 -36.02
C VAL A 14 -1.05 -0.12 -35.95
N ALA A 15 -1.78 0.61 -36.80
CA ALA A 15 -1.68 2.05 -36.87
C ALA A 15 -2.45 2.69 -35.71
N ILE A 16 -1.76 3.44 -34.85
CA ILE A 16 -2.44 4.38 -33.95
C ILE A 16 -2.81 5.60 -34.79
N LEU A 17 -4.07 5.62 -35.23
CA LEU A 17 -4.70 6.76 -35.87
C LEU A 17 -4.79 7.89 -34.84
N GLY A 18 -3.80 8.79 -34.84
CA GLY A 18 -3.80 10.00 -34.05
C GLY A 18 -4.88 10.97 -34.55
N ALA A 19 -6.14 10.71 -34.18
CA ALA A 19 -7.21 11.67 -34.33
C ALA A 19 -6.90 12.87 -33.43
N GLY A 20 -6.54 14.00 -34.05
CA GLY A 20 -6.45 15.28 -33.36
C GLY A 20 -7.85 15.72 -32.94
N PHE A 21 -8.30 15.27 -31.78
CA PHE A 21 -9.51 15.79 -31.15
C PHE A 21 -9.19 17.20 -30.64
N VAL A 22 -9.46 18.20 -31.49
CA VAL A 22 -9.47 19.60 -31.09
C VAL A 22 -10.64 19.77 -30.13
N THR A 23 -10.36 19.64 -28.84
CA THR A 23 -11.25 20.10 -27.79
C THR A 23 -11.36 21.61 -27.92
N SER A 24 -12.41 22.06 -28.61
CA SER A 24 -12.91 23.43 -28.46
C SER A 24 -13.50 23.54 -27.05
N SER A 25 -12.63 23.73 -26.06
CA SER A 25 -13.05 23.99 -24.68
C SER A 25 -13.95 25.24 -24.69
N PRO A 26 -15.20 25.18 -24.18
CA PRO A 26 -15.85 26.42 -23.78
C PRO A 26 -14.96 27.05 -22.70
N THR A 27 -14.54 28.29 -22.92
CA THR A 27 -13.81 29.06 -21.93
C THR A 27 -14.75 29.43 -20.79
N PHE A 28 -14.87 28.53 -19.82
CA PHE A 28 -15.42 28.86 -18.51
C PHE A 28 -14.49 29.87 -17.84
N VAL A 29 -14.85 31.14 -17.95
CA VAL A 29 -14.32 32.20 -17.10
C VAL A 29 -15.03 32.10 -15.75
N ARG A 30 -14.67 31.08 -14.94
CA ARG A 30 -14.90 31.13 -13.48
C ARG A 30 -13.96 32.23 -12.96
N ALA A 31 -14.50 33.12 -12.14
CA ALA A 31 -13.84 34.37 -11.76
C ALA A 31 -12.52 34.16 -10.99
N GLU A 32 -11.67 35.19 -11.01
CA GLU A 32 -10.43 35.29 -10.24
C GLU A 32 -10.62 35.03 -8.72
N GLU A 33 -9.58 34.46 -8.11
CA GLU A 33 -9.31 34.46 -6.66
C GLU A 33 -10.40 33.92 -5.72
N ALA A 34 -10.88 32.69 -5.97
CA ALA A 34 -11.17 31.81 -4.83
C ALA A 34 -9.84 31.46 -4.11
N PRO A 35 -9.76 31.50 -2.77
CA PRO A 35 -8.55 31.12 -2.06
C PRO A 35 -8.21 29.67 -2.39
N VAL A 36 -6.94 29.40 -2.73
CA VAL A 36 -6.43 28.06 -3.09
C VAL A 36 -7.01 27.03 -2.13
N ALA A 37 -7.82 26.12 -2.67
CA ALA A 37 -8.56 25.12 -1.89
C ALA A 37 -7.58 24.47 -0.92
N SER A 38 -7.84 24.63 0.38
CA SER A 38 -6.90 24.25 1.42
C SER A 38 -6.88 22.74 1.55
N GLN A 39 -6.01 22.08 0.76
CA GLN A 39 -5.77 20.63 0.62
C GLN A 39 -6.60 19.79 1.57
N SER A 40 -7.49 18.94 1.06
CA SER A 40 -8.54 18.35 1.89
C SER A 40 -7.98 17.56 3.07
N LYS A 41 -8.80 17.35 4.11
CA LYS A 41 -8.34 16.60 5.28
C LYS A 41 -7.89 15.18 4.92
N ALA A 42 -8.59 14.50 4.02
CA ALA A 42 -8.20 13.19 3.52
C ALA A 42 -6.88 13.26 2.73
N GLU A 43 -6.66 14.31 1.93
CA GLU A 43 -5.41 14.50 1.18
C GLU A 43 -4.21 14.74 2.11
N LYS A 44 -4.37 15.61 3.12
CA LYS A 44 -3.37 15.86 4.17
C LYS A 44 -3.01 14.57 4.92
N ASP A 45 -4.03 13.79 5.31
CA ASP A 45 -3.86 12.50 5.98
C ASP A 45 -3.17 11.47 5.08
N TYR A 46 -3.47 11.45 3.78
CA TYR A 46 -2.81 10.57 2.81
C TYR A 46 -1.33 10.94 2.61
N ASP A 47 -0.99 12.22 2.46
CA ASP A 47 0.41 12.65 2.34
C ASP A 47 1.22 12.37 3.62
N ALA A 48 0.60 12.53 4.80
CA ALA A 48 1.20 12.13 6.08
C ALA A 48 1.44 10.61 6.12
N ALA A 49 0.42 9.80 5.83
CA ALA A 49 0.53 8.34 5.84
C ALA A 49 1.56 7.82 4.81
N LYS A 50 1.65 8.45 3.64
CA LYS A 50 2.64 8.15 2.59
C LYS A 50 4.06 8.50 3.02
N LYS A 51 4.25 9.61 3.75
CA LYS A 51 5.52 9.99 4.36
C LYS A 51 5.94 8.99 5.43
N ASP A 52 5.01 8.55 6.27
CA ASP A 52 5.27 7.55 7.31
C ASP A 52 5.57 6.17 6.74
N ALA A 53 4.84 5.73 5.70
CA ALA A 53 5.16 4.50 4.96
C ALA A 53 6.56 4.54 4.34
N LYS A 54 6.98 5.69 3.78
CA LYS A 54 8.35 5.89 3.27
C LYS A 54 9.40 5.82 4.38
N ASN A 55 9.13 6.44 5.53
CA ASN A 55 10.03 6.40 6.69
C ASN A 55 10.16 4.98 7.26
N ALA A 56 9.06 4.25 7.35
CA ALA A 56 9.04 2.87 7.84
C ALA A 56 9.78 1.91 6.87
N LYS A 57 9.61 2.07 5.55
CA LYS A 57 10.39 1.32 4.55
C LYS A 57 11.90 1.58 4.70
N LYS A 58 12.31 2.84 4.90
CA LYS A 58 13.72 3.16 5.19
C LYS A 58 14.21 2.51 6.50
N ALA A 59 13.38 2.46 7.54
CA ALA A 59 13.75 1.79 8.80
C ALA A 59 13.96 0.28 8.62
N VAL A 60 13.23 -0.38 7.71
CA VAL A 60 13.48 -1.78 7.31
C VAL A 60 14.83 -1.93 6.61
N GLU A 61 15.17 -1.03 5.68
CA GLU A 61 16.46 -1.04 4.98
C GLU A 61 17.64 -0.83 5.97
N ASP A 62 17.53 0.16 6.86
CA ASP A 62 18.54 0.46 7.88
C ASP A 62 18.74 -0.73 8.85
N ALA A 63 17.64 -1.38 9.27
CA ALA A 63 17.69 -2.55 10.15
C ALA A 63 18.26 -3.79 9.45
N GLN A 64 17.90 -4.02 8.18
CA GLN A 64 18.44 -5.10 7.36
C GLN A 64 19.95 -4.93 7.16
N LYS A 65 20.39 -3.72 6.80
CA LYS A 65 21.81 -3.39 6.65
C LYS A 65 22.59 -3.65 7.95
N ALA A 66 22.06 -3.25 9.11
CA ALA A 66 22.71 -3.49 10.39
C ALA A 66 22.86 -5.00 10.70
N LEU A 67 21.86 -5.82 10.35
CA LEU A 67 21.91 -7.28 10.49
C LEU A 67 22.94 -7.91 9.54
N ASP A 68 23.04 -7.42 8.31
CA ASP A 68 24.01 -7.92 7.32
C ASP A 68 25.45 -7.50 7.65
N ASP A 69 25.67 -6.27 8.14
CA ASP A 69 26.96 -5.81 8.66
C ASP A 69 27.43 -6.67 9.85
N ALA A 70 26.51 -7.06 10.75
CA ALA A 70 26.80 -7.98 11.85
C ALA A 70 27.19 -9.39 11.36
N LYS A 71 26.49 -9.93 10.36
CA LYS A 71 26.82 -11.22 9.74
C LYS A 71 28.14 -11.18 8.96
N ALA A 72 28.46 -10.05 8.34
CA ALA A 72 29.74 -9.83 7.66
C ALA A 72 30.92 -9.82 8.66
N ALA A 73 30.74 -9.22 9.84
CA ALA A 73 31.76 -9.24 10.89
C ALA A 73 32.07 -10.68 11.38
N GLN A 74 31.05 -11.51 11.56
CA GLN A 74 31.22 -12.93 11.91
C GLN A 74 31.97 -13.70 10.80
N LYS A 75 31.51 -13.60 9.54
CA LYS A 75 32.17 -14.25 8.40
C LYS A 75 33.63 -13.84 8.24
N LYS A 76 33.96 -12.56 8.47
CA LYS A 76 35.35 -12.09 8.38
C LYS A 76 36.25 -12.80 9.39
N TYR A 77 35.81 -12.95 10.65
CA TYR A 77 36.57 -13.68 11.66
C TYR A 77 36.76 -15.16 11.27
N ASP A 78 35.71 -15.85 10.81
CA ASP A 78 35.79 -17.24 10.36
C ASP A 78 36.77 -17.43 9.18
N GLU A 79 36.75 -16.52 8.21
CA GLU A 79 37.69 -16.53 7.08
C GLU A 79 39.13 -16.28 7.50
N ASP A 80 39.34 -15.31 8.39
CA ASP A 80 40.66 -14.91 8.88
C ASP A 80 41.28 -16.02 9.77
N GLN A 81 40.50 -16.63 10.65
CA GLN A 81 40.90 -17.83 11.39
C GLN A 81 41.28 -18.98 10.43
N LYS A 82 40.43 -19.28 9.44
CA LYS A 82 40.65 -20.36 8.46
C LYS A 82 41.88 -20.13 7.58
N LYS A 83 42.26 -18.89 7.27
CA LYS A 83 43.52 -18.55 6.58
C LYS A 83 44.72 -18.87 7.48
N THR A 84 44.68 -18.44 8.74
CA THR A 84 45.75 -18.66 9.71
C THR A 84 45.95 -20.14 10.05
N GLU A 85 44.88 -20.90 10.25
CA GLU A 85 44.94 -22.36 10.44
C GLU A 85 45.54 -23.09 9.24
N LYS A 86 45.12 -22.74 8.01
CA LYS A 86 45.68 -23.29 6.77
C LYS A 86 47.18 -23.02 6.65
N LYS A 87 47.63 -21.79 6.96
CA LYS A 87 49.06 -21.46 6.97
C LYS A 87 49.81 -22.28 8.02
N ALA A 88 49.30 -22.35 9.25
CA ALA A 88 49.93 -23.10 10.33
C ALA A 88 50.10 -24.59 9.99
N ALA A 89 49.05 -25.22 9.42
CA ALA A 89 49.10 -26.62 8.97
C ALA A 89 50.11 -26.83 7.82
N ALA A 90 50.14 -25.92 6.85
CA ALA A 90 51.09 -25.98 5.72
C ALA A 90 52.54 -25.79 6.18
N VAL A 91 52.83 -24.76 6.99
CA VAL A 91 54.16 -24.49 7.54
C VAL A 91 54.64 -25.66 8.39
N LYS A 92 53.79 -26.22 9.26
CA LYS A 92 54.14 -27.39 10.08
C LYS A 92 54.56 -28.59 9.22
N LYS A 93 53.78 -28.93 8.19
CA LYS A 93 54.10 -30.05 7.28
C LYS A 93 55.43 -29.82 6.54
N ILE A 94 55.66 -28.60 6.06
CA ILE A 94 56.87 -28.27 5.31
C ILE A 94 58.09 -28.22 6.25
N ASP A 95 57.93 -27.81 7.50
CA ASP A 95 59.00 -27.91 8.53
C ASP A 95 59.35 -29.39 8.79
N GLU A 96 58.36 -30.26 9.02
CA GLU A 96 58.59 -31.70 9.21
C GLU A 96 59.39 -32.31 8.04
N GLU A 97 59.07 -31.95 6.79
CA GLU A 97 59.82 -32.37 5.60
C GLU A 97 61.23 -31.75 5.51
N HIS A 98 61.40 -30.49 5.93
CA HIS A 98 62.68 -29.78 5.97
C HIS A 98 63.61 -30.33 7.06
N GLN A 99 63.12 -30.58 8.27
CA GLN A 99 63.86 -31.24 9.35
C GLN A 99 64.30 -32.65 8.93
N ALA A 100 63.43 -33.41 8.25
CA ALA A 100 63.79 -34.72 7.71
C ALA A 100 64.87 -34.66 6.61
N ALA A 101 64.90 -33.61 5.79
CA ALA A 101 65.95 -33.38 4.79
C ALA A 101 67.28 -32.97 5.45
N ASN A 102 67.25 -32.05 6.41
CA ASN A 102 68.39 -31.64 7.23
C ASN A 102 69.02 -32.84 7.97
N LEU A 103 68.22 -33.71 8.58
CA LEU A 103 68.71 -34.91 9.26
C LEU A 103 69.41 -35.89 8.28
N LYS A 104 68.91 -36.04 7.05
CA LYS A 104 69.60 -36.81 5.99
C LYS A 104 70.90 -36.16 5.53
N SER A 105 70.93 -34.84 5.40
CA SER A 105 72.12 -34.03 5.09
C SER A 105 73.23 -34.25 6.13
N GLN A 106 72.88 -34.17 7.42
CA GLN A 106 73.80 -34.46 8.53
C GLN A 106 74.28 -35.92 8.54
N GLN A 107 73.41 -36.90 8.27
CA GLN A 107 73.80 -38.30 8.14
C GLN A 107 74.77 -38.54 6.98
N ALA A 108 74.51 -37.95 5.82
CA ALA A 108 75.41 -38.03 4.67
C ALA A 108 76.77 -37.35 4.94
N LEU A 109 76.80 -36.28 5.72
CA LEU A 109 78.05 -35.63 6.17
C LEU A 109 78.86 -36.56 7.07
N VAL A 110 78.21 -37.28 7.99
CA VAL A 110 78.86 -38.29 8.84
C VAL A 110 79.39 -39.47 8.01
N GLU A 111 78.62 -39.97 7.02
CA GLU A 111 79.11 -40.99 6.07
C GLU A 111 80.35 -40.50 5.29
N PHE A 112 80.34 -39.25 4.81
CA PHE A 112 81.46 -38.66 4.08
C PHE A 112 82.72 -38.51 4.94
N LEU A 113 82.57 -38.06 6.20
CA LEU A 113 83.68 -37.96 7.16
C LEU A 113 84.25 -39.34 7.53
N ALA A 114 83.40 -40.36 7.66
CA ALA A 114 83.85 -41.74 7.85
C ALA A 114 84.61 -42.27 6.62
N ALA A 115 84.08 -42.06 5.41
CA ALA A 115 84.73 -42.46 4.16
C ALA A 115 86.04 -41.72 3.90
N GLN A 116 86.23 -40.48 4.40
CA GLN A 116 87.53 -39.82 4.42
C GLN A 116 88.54 -40.55 5.31
N ARG A 117 88.14 -40.94 6.54
CA ARG A 117 89.01 -41.63 7.50
C ARG A 117 89.45 -43.02 7.03
N GLU A 118 88.61 -43.72 6.28
CA GLU A 118 88.97 -45.02 5.68
C GLU A 118 90.01 -44.91 4.53
N GLY A 119 90.26 -43.72 3.97
CA GLY A 119 91.23 -43.51 2.89
C GLY A 119 90.87 -44.12 1.52
N ASN A 120 89.70 -44.75 1.36
CA ASN A 120 89.30 -45.39 0.10
C ASN A 120 88.71 -44.36 -0.90
N PRO A 121 89.36 -44.10 -2.07
CA PRO A 121 88.95 -43.03 -2.97
C PRO A 121 87.59 -43.30 -3.66
N LYS A 122 87.23 -44.56 -3.90
CA LYS A 122 85.93 -44.91 -4.50
C LYS A 122 84.78 -44.64 -3.51
N LYS A 123 84.94 -45.06 -2.25
CA LYS A 123 83.96 -44.78 -1.19
C LYS A 123 83.81 -43.28 -0.93
N LYS A 124 84.92 -42.53 -0.84
CA LYS A 124 84.90 -41.08 -0.64
C LYS A 124 84.08 -40.38 -1.74
N LYS A 125 84.30 -40.72 -3.02
CA LYS A 125 83.55 -40.11 -4.14
C LYS A 125 82.06 -40.44 -4.11
N ALA A 126 81.70 -41.67 -3.72
CA ALA A 126 80.29 -42.07 -3.57
C ALA A 126 79.59 -41.35 -2.40
N ALA A 127 80.25 -41.23 -1.24
CA ALA A 127 79.72 -40.52 -0.09
C ALA A 127 79.62 -39.00 -0.35
N GLN A 128 80.55 -38.42 -1.10
CA GLN A 128 80.47 -37.01 -1.53
C GLN A 128 79.25 -36.75 -2.41
N ALA A 129 78.95 -37.62 -3.39
CA ALA A 129 77.77 -37.46 -4.24
C ALA A 129 76.46 -37.53 -3.42
N LYS A 130 76.37 -38.44 -2.45
CA LYS A 130 75.23 -38.50 -1.50
C LYS A 130 75.08 -37.20 -0.68
N LEU A 131 76.20 -36.62 -0.22
CA LEU A 131 76.20 -35.38 0.54
C LEU A 131 75.71 -34.21 -0.32
N GLU A 132 76.22 -34.07 -1.54
CA GLU A 132 75.79 -33.02 -2.48
C GLU A 132 74.30 -33.15 -2.85
N GLU A 133 73.79 -34.38 -3.00
CA GLU A 133 72.36 -34.65 -3.23
C GLU A 133 71.50 -34.30 -2.00
N ALA A 134 71.93 -34.69 -0.80
CA ALA A 134 71.21 -34.42 0.45
C ALA A 134 71.20 -32.93 0.80
N GLU A 135 72.32 -32.22 0.66
CA GLU A 135 72.40 -30.76 0.83
C GLU A 135 71.49 -30.02 -0.18
N LYS A 136 71.40 -30.52 -1.42
CA LYS A 136 70.52 -29.93 -2.43
C LYS A 136 69.05 -30.10 -2.04
N ALA A 137 68.66 -31.30 -1.61
CA ALA A 137 67.30 -31.58 -1.13
C ALA A 137 66.93 -30.73 0.11
N GLU A 138 67.86 -30.57 1.06
CA GLU A 138 67.70 -29.67 2.21
C GLU A 138 67.50 -28.21 1.75
N LYS A 139 68.35 -27.69 0.86
CA LYS A 139 68.25 -26.32 0.32
C LYS A 139 66.96 -26.09 -0.47
N GLU A 140 66.41 -27.10 -1.13
CA GLU A 140 65.11 -27.03 -1.80
C GLU A 140 63.97 -26.99 -0.78
N LYS A 141 63.97 -27.87 0.23
CA LYS A 141 62.95 -27.88 1.29
C LYS A 141 62.98 -26.61 2.16
N LYS A 142 64.17 -26.06 2.43
CA LYS A 142 64.32 -24.77 3.10
C LYS A 142 63.65 -23.63 2.32
N LYS A 143 63.84 -23.59 0.99
CA LYS A 143 63.15 -22.60 0.13
C LYS A 143 61.64 -22.78 0.10
N GLU A 144 61.13 -24.00 0.23
CA GLU A 144 59.68 -24.24 0.38
C GLU A 144 59.17 -23.74 1.74
N PHE A 145 59.92 -23.98 2.82
CA PHE A 145 59.61 -23.50 4.16
C PHE A 145 59.59 -21.97 4.26
N ASP A 146 60.64 -21.31 3.76
CA ASP A 146 60.76 -19.84 3.74
C ASP A 146 59.58 -19.20 2.97
N LYS A 147 59.18 -19.81 1.83
CA LYS A 147 58.00 -19.39 1.05
C LYS A 147 56.69 -19.59 1.80
N ALA A 148 56.53 -20.70 2.53
CA ALA A 148 55.33 -20.97 3.32
C ALA A 148 55.20 -20.01 4.52
N GLN A 149 56.32 -19.66 5.17
CA GLN A 149 56.32 -18.63 6.20
C GLN A 149 55.98 -17.24 5.65
N ALA A 150 56.43 -16.90 4.44
CA ALA A 150 56.16 -15.62 3.79
C ALA A 150 54.69 -15.40 3.36
N VAL A 151 53.82 -16.42 3.45
CA VAL A 151 52.37 -16.25 3.20
C VAL A 151 51.77 -15.30 4.23
N VAL A 152 51.27 -14.14 3.79
CA VAL A 152 50.63 -13.17 4.69
C VAL A 152 49.29 -13.73 5.21
N VAL A 153 49.11 -13.66 6.52
CA VAL A 153 47.86 -13.96 7.24
C VAL A 153 47.63 -12.85 8.26
N PRO A 154 46.39 -12.64 8.74
CA PRO A 154 46.08 -11.62 9.75
C PRO A 154 46.97 -11.78 10.99
N GLU A 155 47.49 -10.67 11.49
CA GLU A 155 48.31 -10.70 12.71
C GLU A 155 47.46 -11.07 13.94
N ALA A 156 48.09 -11.55 15.01
CA ALA A 156 47.38 -11.96 16.24
C ALA A 156 46.54 -10.82 16.86
N THR A 157 46.98 -9.57 16.67
CA THR A 157 46.27 -8.34 17.03
C THR A 157 45.01 -8.13 16.18
N GLU A 158 45.14 -8.20 14.85
CA GLU A 158 44.01 -8.09 13.92
C GLU A 158 42.98 -9.21 14.13
N LEU A 159 43.45 -10.44 14.36
CA LEU A 159 42.60 -11.60 14.67
C LEU A 159 41.85 -11.44 16.00
N ALA A 160 42.47 -10.81 17.01
CA ALA A 160 41.80 -10.47 18.26
C ALA A 160 40.75 -9.36 18.06
N GLU A 161 41.01 -8.37 17.20
CA GLU A 161 40.02 -7.35 16.86
C GLU A 161 38.83 -7.90 16.07
N THR A 162 39.07 -8.72 15.04
CA THR A 162 37.98 -9.33 14.26
C THR A 162 37.18 -10.29 15.11
N LYS A 163 37.82 -11.04 16.01
CA LYS A 163 37.13 -11.84 17.03
C LYS A 163 36.20 -10.99 17.90
N LYS A 164 36.71 -9.91 18.51
CA LYS A 164 35.90 -9.04 19.36
C LYS A 164 34.69 -8.48 18.61
N LYS A 165 34.88 -8.03 17.36
CA LYS A 165 33.81 -7.54 16.48
C LYS A 165 32.78 -8.64 16.15
N ALA A 166 33.22 -9.87 15.90
CA ALA A 166 32.35 -11.02 15.66
C ALA A 166 31.56 -11.45 16.91
N ASP A 167 32.21 -11.52 18.08
CA ASP A 167 31.56 -11.85 19.36
C ASP A 167 30.49 -10.79 19.72
N GLU A 168 30.81 -9.50 19.59
CA GLU A 168 29.84 -8.41 19.77
C GLU A 168 28.67 -8.49 18.77
N ALA A 169 28.96 -8.78 17.49
CA ALA A 169 27.94 -8.93 16.45
C ALA A 169 27.00 -10.11 16.72
N LYS A 170 27.55 -11.24 17.20
CA LYS A 170 26.79 -12.45 17.53
C LYS A 170 25.85 -12.27 18.72
N VAL A 171 26.25 -11.46 19.71
CA VAL A 171 25.37 -11.06 20.83
C VAL A 171 24.25 -10.12 20.35
N LYS A 172 24.54 -9.23 19.40
CA LYS A 172 23.58 -8.26 18.84
C LYS A 172 22.64 -8.85 17.78
N GLU A 173 23.01 -9.94 17.10
CA GLU A 173 22.23 -10.57 16.02
C GLU A 173 20.76 -10.88 16.37
N PRO A 174 20.40 -11.49 17.52
CA PRO A 174 18.99 -11.72 17.87
C PRO A 174 18.22 -10.40 18.10
N GLU A 175 18.85 -9.38 18.66
CA GLU A 175 18.25 -8.05 18.85
C GLU A 175 18.00 -7.34 17.50
N LEU A 176 18.98 -7.40 16.60
CA LEU A 176 18.89 -6.86 15.24
C LEU A 176 17.83 -7.60 14.41
N THR A 177 17.72 -8.91 14.56
CA THR A 177 16.68 -9.72 13.89
C THR A 177 15.29 -9.31 14.38
N LYS A 178 15.10 -9.17 15.70
CA LYS A 178 13.83 -8.68 16.26
C LYS A 178 13.50 -7.26 15.79
N LYS A 179 14.49 -6.35 15.74
CA LYS A 179 14.33 -4.98 15.22
C LYS A 179 13.92 -4.97 13.74
N LEU A 180 14.45 -5.88 12.93
CA LEU A 180 14.07 -6.03 11.53
C LEU A 180 12.61 -6.52 11.37
N GLU A 181 12.17 -7.50 12.16
CA GLU A 181 10.78 -7.95 12.17
C GLU A 181 9.81 -6.84 12.63
N GLU A 182 10.17 -6.13 13.70
CA GLU A 182 9.38 -4.99 14.21
C GLU A 182 9.30 -3.84 13.18
N ALA A 183 10.40 -3.54 12.48
CA ALA A 183 10.41 -2.56 11.40
C ALA A 183 9.53 -3.00 10.22
N LYS A 184 9.55 -4.29 9.86
CA LYS A 184 8.70 -4.84 8.78
C LYS A 184 7.22 -4.75 9.13
N ALA A 185 6.84 -5.13 10.35
CA ALA A 185 5.46 -5.01 10.84
C ALA A 185 4.97 -3.54 10.81
N LYS A 186 5.80 -2.60 11.28
CA LYS A 186 5.51 -1.15 11.21
C LYS A 186 5.40 -0.63 9.77
N SER A 187 6.23 -1.14 8.86
CA SER A 187 6.15 -0.79 7.43
C SER A 187 4.88 -1.30 6.77
N GLU A 188 4.44 -2.51 7.10
CA GLU A 188 3.19 -3.08 6.59
C GLU A 188 1.96 -2.33 7.14
N GLU A 189 1.96 -1.98 8.43
CA GLU A 189 0.91 -1.17 9.04
C GLU A 189 0.83 0.24 8.43
N ALA A 190 1.97 0.90 8.24
CA ALA A 190 2.02 2.23 7.61
C ALA A 190 1.58 2.19 6.14
N GLU A 191 1.92 1.13 5.40
CA GLU A 191 1.47 0.94 4.02
C GLU A 191 -0.05 0.69 3.96
N LYS A 192 -0.63 -0.10 4.87
CA LYS A 192 -2.09 -0.26 4.99
C LYS A 192 -2.79 1.07 5.28
N LYS A 193 -2.28 1.86 6.22
CA LYS A 193 -2.79 3.21 6.53
C LYS A 193 -2.71 4.15 5.32
N ALA A 194 -1.62 4.12 4.57
CA ALA A 194 -1.49 4.89 3.34
C ALA A 194 -2.50 4.45 2.26
N THR A 195 -2.78 3.15 2.12
CA THR A 195 -3.82 2.67 1.18
C THR A 195 -5.24 3.03 1.64
N GLU A 196 -5.54 2.97 2.94
CA GLU A 196 -6.84 3.38 3.49
C GLU A 196 -7.06 4.89 3.32
N ALA A 197 -6.05 5.70 3.62
CA ALA A 197 -6.11 7.14 3.39
C ALA A 197 -6.29 7.48 1.90
N LYS A 198 -5.61 6.77 0.99
CA LYS A 198 -5.82 6.94 -0.45
C LYS A 198 -7.26 6.61 -0.86
N GLN A 199 -7.83 5.52 -0.35
CA GLN A 199 -9.24 5.16 -0.64
C GLN A 199 -10.22 6.24 -0.18
N LYS A 200 -9.94 6.94 0.92
CA LYS A 200 -10.75 8.09 1.37
C LYS A 200 -10.63 9.27 0.40
N VAL A 201 -9.42 9.63 -0.03
CA VAL A 201 -9.19 10.66 -1.06
C VAL A 201 -9.89 10.31 -2.38
N ASP A 202 -9.72 9.07 -2.85
CA ASP A 202 -10.35 8.57 -4.09
C ASP A 202 -11.90 8.61 -3.98
N ALA A 203 -12.46 8.30 -2.79
CA ALA A 203 -13.90 8.35 -2.54
C ALA A 203 -14.46 9.78 -2.41
N GLU A 204 -13.69 10.71 -1.85
CA GLU A 204 -14.02 12.13 -1.74
C GLU A 204 -14.05 12.78 -3.13
N HIS A 205 -13.00 12.60 -3.93
CA HIS A 205 -12.98 13.04 -5.34
C HIS A 205 -14.14 12.42 -6.15
N ALA A 206 -14.53 11.17 -5.89
CA ALA A 206 -15.65 10.53 -6.55
C ALA A 206 -17.03 11.09 -6.14
N LYS A 207 -17.16 11.72 -4.94
CA LYS A 207 -18.38 12.45 -4.56
C LYS A 207 -18.53 13.72 -5.37
N GLU A 208 -17.45 14.43 -5.67
CA GLU A 208 -17.44 15.71 -6.37
C GLU A 208 -17.56 15.55 -7.90
N VAL A 209 -16.68 14.73 -8.49
CA VAL A 209 -16.54 14.65 -9.96
C VAL A 209 -17.76 14.01 -10.64
N VAL A 210 -18.45 13.07 -9.98
CA VAL A 210 -19.58 12.33 -10.58
C VAL A 210 -20.84 13.20 -10.75
N PRO A 211 -21.26 14.02 -9.76
CA PRO A 211 -22.27 15.06 -9.96
C PRO A 211 -21.88 16.09 -11.02
N GLN A 212 -20.68 16.67 -10.94
CA GLN A 212 -20.22 17.69 -11.90
C GLN A 212 -20.27 17.20 -13.35
N ALA A 213 -19.82 15.97 -13.62
CA ALA A 213 -19.86 15.39 -14.96
C ALA A 213 -21.30 15.28 -15.53
N LYS A 214 -22.29 15.01 -14.67
CA LYS A 214 -23.70 14.90 -15.06
C LYS A 214 -24.39 16.27 -15.19
N ILE A 215 -23.93 17.28 -14.44
CA ILE A 215 -24.34 18.67 -14.64
C ILE A 215 -23.87 19.13 -16.03
N ALA A 216 -22.59 18.92 -16.36
CA ALA A 216 -22.04 19.27 -17.68
C ALA A 216 -22.68 18.51 -18.85
N GLU A 217 -23.13 17.27 -18.63
CA GLU A 217 -23.93 16.51 -19.60
C GLU A 217 -25.30 17.17 -19.83
N LEU A 218 -26.01 17.55 -18.76
CA LEU A 218 -27.31 18.24 -18.82
C LEU A 218 -27.20 19.63 -19.46
N GLU A 219 -26.17 20.41 -19.15
CA GLU A 219 -25.86 21.68 -19.82
C GLU A 219 -25.71 21.50 -21.34
N ASN A 220 -25.05 20.42 -21.76
CA ASN A 220 -24.84 20.11 -23.17
C ASN A 220 -26.14 19.70 -23.88
N GLU A 221 -27.07 19.04 -23.18
CA GLU A 221 -28.41 18.72 -23.69
C GLU A 221 -29.28 19.98 -23.83
N VAL A 222 -29.26 20.87 -22.83
CA VAL A 222 -29.93 22.18 -22.88
C VAL A 222 -29.45 22.99 -24.09
N GLN A 223 -28.15 23.11 -24.30
CA GLN A 223 -27.57 23.84 -25.45
C GLN A 223 -27.94 23.21 -26.81
N LYS A 224 -28.13 21.89 -26.89
CA LYS A 224 -28.61 21.23 -28.11
C LYS A 224 -30.08 21.56 -28.37
N LEU A 225 -30.94 21.44 -27.37
CA LEU A 225 -32.38 21.75 -27.51
C LEU A 225 -32.61 23.22 -27.87
N GLU A 226 -31.88 24.16 -27.27
CA GLU A 226 -31.91 25.58 -27.63
C GLU A 226 -31.53 25.81 -29.10
N LYS A 227 -30.54 25.07 -29.60
CA LYS A 227 -30.12 25.14 -31.00
C LYS A 227 -31.15 24.51 -31.95
N ASP A 228 -31.69 23.35 -31.61
CA ASP A 228 -32.66 22.63 -32.43
C ASP A 228 -33.98 23.41 -32.53
N LEU A 229 -34.44 24.01 -31.42
CA LEU A 229 -35.58 24.95 -31.41
C LEU A 229 -35.35 26.16 -32.32
N LYS A 230 -34.13 26.71 -32.30
CA LYS A 230 -33.74 27.81 -33.19
C LYS A 230 -33.71 27.39 -34.66
N GLU A 231 -33.23 26.18 -34.98
CA GLU A 231 -33.24 25.65 -36.35
C GLU A 231 -34.67 25.40 -36.86
N ILE A 232 -35.59 24.97 -35.99
CA ILE A 232 -37.03 24.86 -36.31
C ILE A 232 -37.63 26.24 -36.60
N ASP A 233 -37.36 27.25 -35.76
CA ASP A 233 -37.81 28.63 -35.97
C ASP A 233 -37.30 29.20 -37.30
N GLU A 234 -36.02 28.98 -37.63
CA GLU A 234 -35.35 29.44 -38.86
C GLU A 234 -35.71 28.62 -40.12
N SER A 235 -36.40 27.48 -40.00
CA SER A 235 -36.73 26.60 -41.14
C SER A 235 -37.81 27.17 -42.09
N ASP A 236 -37.80 26.76 -43.36
CA ASP A 236 -38.84 27.11 -44.36
C ASP A 236 -40.15 26.28 -44.22
N SER A 237 -40.38 25.61 -43.09
CA SER A 237 -41.55 24.74 -42.89
C SER A 237 -42.83 25.51 -42.53
N GLU A 238 -44.00 24.92 -42.83
CA GLU A 238 -45.31 25.53 -42.53
C GLU A 238 -45.53 25.64 -41.00
N ASP A 239 -46.17 26.73 -40.54
CA ASP A 239 -46.25 27.07 -39.10
C ASP A 239 -46.82 25.94 -38.21
N TYR A 240 -47.80 25.16 -38.70
CA TYR A 240 -48.35 24.03 -37.94
C TYR A 240 -47.38 22.85 -37.81
N VAL A 241 -46.44 22.71 -38.75
CA VAL A 241 -45.35 21.71 -38.68
C VAL A 241 -44.28 22.18 -37.71
N LYS A 242 -43.92 23.47 -37.75
CA LYS A 242 -43.02 24.09 -36.76
C LYS A 242 -43.55 23.88 -35.34
N GLU A 243 -44.78 24.29 -35.08
CA GLU A 243 -45.36 24.24 -33.73
C GLU A 243 -45.47 22.80 -33.20
N GLY A 244 -45.83 21.84 -34.06
CA GLY A 244 -45.88 20.42 -33.70
C GLY A 244 -44.52 19.79 -33.34
N LEU A 245 -43.41 20.34 -33.82
CA LEU A 245 -42.04 19.94 -33.46
C LEU A 245 -41.46 20.79 -32.32
N ARG A 246 -41.81 22.07 -32.26
CA ARG A 246 -41.37 23.03 -31.24
C ARG A 246 -41.94 22.70 -29.86
N ALA A 247 -43.24 22.51 -29.75
CA ALA A 247 -43.92 22.31 -28.47
C ALA A 247 -43.32 21.17 -27.60
N PRO A 248 -43.02 19.95 -28.13
CA PRO A 248 -42.38 18.91 -27.32
C PRO A 248 -40.94 19.27 -26.93
N LEU A 249 -40.14 19.82 -27.84
CA LEU A 249 -38.74 20.19 -27.54
C LEU A 249 -38.64 21.37 -26.55
N GLN A 250 -39.58 22.32 -26.61
CA GLN A 250 -39.67 23.40 -25.62
C GLN A 250 -40.05 22.85 -24.24
N SER A 251 -41.02 21.92 -24.17
CA SER A 251 -41.38 21.27 -22.90
C SER A 251 -40.22 20.42 -22.33
N GLU A 252 -39.35 19.86 -23.16
CA GLU A 252 -38.14 19.16 -22.72
C GLU A 252 -37.06 20.15 -22.25
N LEU A 253 -36.85 21.24 -22.99
CA LEU A 253 -35.93 22.31 -22.63
C LEU A 253 -36.29 22.93 -21.27
N ASP A 254 -37.56 23.32 -21.08
CA ASP A 254 -38.05 23.92 -19.84
C ASP A 254 -37.85 22.96 -18.65
N ALA A 255 -38.05 21.66 -18.84
CA ALA A 255 -37.84 20.65 -17.83
C ALA A 255 -36.36 20.45 -17.48
N LYS A 256 -35.48 20.45 -18.50
CA LYS A 256 -34.03 20.32 -18.32
C LYS A 256 -33.40 21.57 -17.70
N GLN A 257 -33.80 22.77 -18.13
CA GLN A 257 -33.40 24.04 -17.51
C GLN A 257 -33.87 24.09 -16.03
N ALA A 258 -35.13 23.74 -15.74
CA ALA A 258 -35.65 23.70 -14.36
C ALA A 258 -35.01 22.60 -13.48
N LYS A 259 -34.39 21.58 -14.08
CA LYS A 259 -33.50 20.63 -13.37
C LYS A 259 -32.12 21.26 -13.16
N LEU A 260 -31.51 21.82 -14.21
CA LEU A 260 -30.19 22.43 -14.18
C LEU A 260 -30.08 23.54 -13.13
N SER A 261 -31.02 24.48 -13.06
CA SER A 261 -30.99 25.56 -12.06
C SER A 261 -31.04 25.06 -10.61
N LYS A 262 -31.68 23.91 -10.34
CA LYS A 262 -31.68 23.29 -9.00
C LYS A 262 -30.35 22.61 -8.68
N LEU A 263 -29.65 22.09 -9.69
CA LEU A 263 -28.33 21.51 -9.52
C LEU A 263 -27.28 22.62 -9.30
N GLU A 264 -27.42 23.73 -10.02
CA GLU A 264 -26.61 24.95 -9.83
C GLU A 264 -26.79 25.54 -8.42
N GLU A 265 -28.04 25.75 -7.97
CA GLU A 265 -28.35 26.22 -6.60
C GLU A 265 -27.76 25.32 -5.50
N LEU A 266 -27.82 24.00 -5.68
CA LEU A 266 -27.23 23.04 -4.74
C LEU A 266 -25.69 23.02 -4.80
N SER A 267 -25.09 23.26 -5.98
CA SER A 267 -23.65 23.33 -6.16
C SER A 267 -23.07 24.61 -5.57
N ASP A 268 -23.68 25.78 -5.82
CA ASP A 268 -23.25 27.05 -5.23
C ASP A 268 -23.38 27.03 -3.70
N LYS A 269 -24.39 26.33 -3.15
CA LYS A 269 -24.51 26.14 -1.71
C LYS A 269 -23.41 25.24 -1.11
N ILE A 270 -22.93 24.26 -1.86
CA ILE A 270 -21.77 23.44 -1.45
C ILE A 270 -20.51 24.31 -1.41
N ASP A 271 -20.24 25.09 -2.47
CA ASP A 271 -19.13 26.05 -2.51
C ASP A 271 -19.16 27.05 -1.33
N GLU A 272 -20.34 27.56 -0.96
CA GLU A 272 -20.50 28.46 0.20
C GLU A 272 -20.19 27.75 1.53
N LEU A 273 -20.70 26.54 1.73
CA LEU A 273 -20.49 25.75 2.95
C LEU A 273 -19.02 25.33 3.11
N ASP A 274 -18.34 24.91 2.04
CA ASP A 274 -16.91 24.59 2.07
C ASP A 274 -16.06 25.83 2.41
N ALA A 275 -16.42 26.99 1.87
CA ALA A 275 -15.77 28.26 2.21
C ALA A 275 -16.02 28.71 3.66
N GLU A 276 -17.13 28.32 4.30
CA GLU A 276 -17.37 28.52 5.73
C GLU A 276 -16.60 27.51 6.60
N ILE A 277 -16.62 26.22 6.22
CA ILE A 277 -15.90 25.15 6.93
C ILE A 277 -14.40 25.43 6.94
N ALA A 278 -13.80 25.86 5.82
CA ALA A 278 -12.39 26.22 5.75
C ALA A 278 -12.00 27.39 6.69
N LYS A 279 -12.89 28.37 6.90
CA LYS A 279 -12.70 29.45 7.88
C LYS A 279 -12.78 28.93 9.30
N LEU A 280 -13.73 28.04 9.59
CA LEU A 280 -13.91 27.42 10.91
C LEU A 280 -12.74 26.47 11.26
N GLU A 281 -12.27 25.65 10.32
CA GLU A 281 -11.07 24.80 10.51
C GLU A 281 -9.85 25.63 10.91
N LYS A 282 -9.63 26.75 10.20
CA LYS A 282 -8.56 27.68 10.53
C LYS A 282 -8.73 28.31 11.91
N ASN A 283 -9.93 28.76 12.27
CA ASN A 283 -10.18 29.31 13.61
C ASN A 283 -9.91 28.27 14.71
N VAL A 284 -10.32 27.02 14.51
CA VAL A 284 -10.04 25.90 15.43
C VAL A 284 -8.54 25.65 15.57
N GLU A 285 -7.77 25.70 14.48
CA GLU A 285 -6.30 25.60 14.48
C GLU A 285 -5.65 26.79 15.22
N ASP A 286 -6.09 28.02 14.94
CA ASP A 286 -5.60 29.24 15.58
C ASP A 286 -5.88 29.24 17.10
N PHE A 287 -7.04 28.75 17.54
CA PHE A 287 -7.35 28.59 18.97
C PHE A 287 -6.56 27.46 19.64
N LYS A 288 -6.29 26.34 18.96
CA LYS A 288 -5.41 25.27 19.50
C LYS A 288 -3.99 25.74 19.78
N ASN A 289 -3.50 26.68 18.98
CA ASN A 289 -2.16 27.25 19.12
C ASN A 289 -2.10 28.49 20.06
N SER A 290 -3.23 28.85 20.69
CA SER A 290 -3.36 30.02 21.58
C SER A 290 -3.41 29.63 23.06
N ASN A 291 -2.57 30.27 23.88
CA ASN A 291 -2.53 30.09 25.34
C ASN A 291 -3.46 31.06 26.10
N GLY A 292 -4.55 31.53 25.48
CA GLY A 292 -5.50 32.43 26.15
C GLY A 292 -6.44 31.70 27.12
N GLU A 293 -6.80 32.32 28.26
CA GLU A 293 -7.70 31.73 29.27
C GLU A 293 -9.07 31.26 28.73
N GLN A 294 -9.53 31.85 27.62
CA GLN A 294 -10.80 31.52 26.97
C GLN A 294 -10.61 30.71 25.68
N ALA A 295 -9.37 30.39 25.27
CA ALA A 295 -9.08 29.72 24.01
C ALA A 295 -9.78 28.35 23.90
N GLU A 296 -9.84 27.59 24.99
CA GLU A 296 -10.59 26.31 25.02
C GLU A 296 -12.10 26.49 24.79
N GLN A 297 -12.70 27.58 25.29
CA GLN A 297 -14.13 27.86 25.12
C GLN A 297 -14.46 28.28 23.69
N TYR A 298 -13.66 29.19 23.11
CA TYR A 298 -13.82 29.60 21.72
C TYR A 298 -13.52 28.46 20.74
N ARG A 299 -12.53 27.61 21.06
CA ARG A 299 -12.26 26.37 20.31
C ARG A 299 -13.46 25.43 20.35
N ALA A 300 -14.04 25.18 21.53
CA ALA A 300 -15.18 24.27 21.66
C ALA A 300 -16.39 24.76 20.84
N ALA A 301 -16.70 26.05 20.89
CA ALA A 301 -17.76 26.65 20.07
C ALA A 301 -17.46 26.53 18.56
N ALA A 302 -16.23 26.82 18.14
CA ALA A 302 -15.83 26.69 16.74
C ALA A 302 -15.80 25.23 16.25
N GLU A 303 -15.52 24.25 17.13
CA GLU A 303 -15.61 22.81 16.83
C GLU A 303 -17.09 22.35 16.73
N GLU A 304 -18.02 22.95 17.49
CA GLU A 304 -19.47 22.70 17.39
C GLU A 304 -20.06 23.28 16.10
N ASP A 305 -19.77 24.54 15.78
CA ASP A 305 -20.20 25.19 14.53
C ASP A 305 -19.66 24.45 13.29
N LEU A 306 -18.40 24.01 13.34
CA LEU A 306 -17.78 23.21 12.28
C LEU A 306 -18.49 21.88 12.07
N ALA A 307 -18.84 21.17 13.14
CA ALA A 307 -19.58 19.91 13.05
C ALA A 307 -20.99 20.11 12.49
N ALA A 308 -21.67 21.19 12.87
CA ALA A 308 -22.98 21.55 12.32
C ALA A 308 -22.91 21.86 10.81
N LYS A 309 -21.89 22.62 10.37
CA LYS A 309 -21.70 22.97 8.96
C LYS A 309 -21.28 21.77 8.11
N GLN A 310 -20.45 20.87 8.62
CA GLN A 310 -20.12 19.60 7.95
C GLN A 310 -21.35 18.71 7.76
N ALA A 311 -22.28 18.68 8.73
CA ALA A 311 -23.55 17.95 8.58
C ALA A 311 -24.51 18.62 7.57
N GLU A 312 -24.49 19.94 7.45
CA GLU A 312 -25.24 20.65 6.39
C GLU A 312 -24.66 20.39 5.00
N LEU A 313 -23.32 20.35 4.89
CA LEU A 313 -22.61 20.00 3.66
C LEU A 313 -22.94 18.58 3.21
N GLU A 314 -22.77 17.56 4.06
CA GLU A 314 -23.07 16.15 3.72
C GLU A 314 -24.52 15.96 3.26
N LYS A 315 -25.47 16.68 3.89
CA LYS A 315 -26.87 16.68 3.47
C LYS A 315 -27.04 17.32 2.08
N THR A 316 -26.38 18.44 1.82
CA THR A 316 -26.48 19.17 0.55
C THR A 316 -25.82 18.38 -0.60
N GLU A 317 -24.67 17.74 -0.35
CA GLU A 317 -24.07 16.75 -1.27
C GLU A 317 -25.03 15.60 -1.61
N ALA A 318 -25.72 15.06 -0.59
CA ALA A 318 -26.67 13.97 -0.77
C ALA A 318 -27.91 14.39 -1.57
N ASP A 319 -28.43 15.61 -1.32
CA ASP A 319 -29.53 16.20 -2.08
C ASP A 319 -29.10 16.51 -3.53
N LEU A 320 -27.89 17.02 -3.76
CA LEU A 320 -27.32 17.19 -5.12
C LEU A 320 -27.21 15.84 -5.84
N LYS A 321 -26.58 14.84 -5.22
CA LYS A 321 -26.44 13.49 -5.78
C LYS A 321 -27.79 12.86 -6.08
N LYS A 322 -28.81 13.13 -5.27
CA LYS A 322 -30.19 12.68 -5.51
C LYS A 322 -30.81 13.41 -6.70
N ALA A 323 -30.76 14.74 -6.73
CA ALA A 323 -31.32 15.57 -7.81
C ALA A 323 -30.69 15.26 -9.18
N VAL A 324 -29.37 15.07 -9.22
CA VAL A 324 -28.64 14.63 -10.42
C VAL A 324 -29.22 13.32 -10.97
N ASN A 325 -29.44 12.33 -10.10
CA ASN A 325 -29.98 11.02 -10.47
C ASN A 325 -31.53 10.97 -10.51
N GLU A 326 -32.23 12.07 -10.25
CA GLU A 326 -33.70 12.09 -10.29
C GLU A 326 -34.16 11.98 -11.75
N PRO A 327 -35.03 11.00 -12.08
CA PRO A 327 -35.51 10.84 -13.44
C PRO A 327 -36.30 12.08 -13.84
N GLU A 328 -36.06 12.54 -15.06
CA GLU A 328 -36.80 13.63 -15.65
C GLU A 328 -38.26 13.21 -15.77
N LYS A 329 -39.10 13.72 -14.87
CA LYS A 329 -40.55 13.63 -15.07
C LYS A 329 -40.87 14.52 -16.26
N PRO A 330 -41.44 13.98 -17.36
CA PRO A 330 -42.05 14.84 -18.35
C PRO A 330 -43.10 15.68 -17.63
N ALA A 331 -43.18 16.96 -17.97
CA ALA A 331 -44.23 17.83 -17.46
C ALA A 331 -45.59 17.17 -17.74
N PRO A 332 -46.55 17.20 -16.79
CA PRO A 332 -47.90 16.77 -17.11
C PRO A 332 -48.40 17.62 -18.28
N ALA A 333 -48.79 16.96 -19.37
CA ALA A 333 -49.32 17.63 -20.55
C ALA A 333 -50.44 18.58 -20.12
N PRO A 334 -50.51 19.82 -20.68
CA PRO A 334 -51.45 20.82 -20.21
C PRO A 334 -52.88 20.29 -20.27
N GLU A 335 -53.56 20.29 -19.11
CA GLU A 335 -54.97 19.89 -19.04
C GLU A 335 -55.79 20.85 -19.91
N THR A 336 -56.36 20.32 -20.99
CA THR A 336 -57.35 21.04 -21.79
C THR A 336 -58.57 21.32 -20.90
N PRO A 337 -59.03 22.59 -20.80
CA PRO A 337 -60.08 22.94 -19.86
C PRO A 337 -61.42 22.29 -20.26
N ALA A 338 -61.90 21.34 -19.46
CA ALA A 338 -63.24 20.81 -19.57
C ALA A 338 -64.27 21.85 -19.05
N PRO A 339 -65.40 22.05 -19.73
CA PRO A 339 -66.36 23.10 -19.39
C PRO A 339 -67.20 22.81 -18.12
N GLU A 340 -67.78 23.87 -17.58
CA GLU A 340 -68.43 23.96 -16.26
C GLU A 340 -69.56 22.95 -15.99
N ALA A 341 -69.72 22.60 -14.71
CA ALA A 341 -70.82 21.79 -14.19
C ALA A 341 -72.01 22.66 -13.71
N PRO A 342 -73.27 22.21 -13.87
CA PRO A 342 -74.42 22.73 -13.12
C PRO A 342 -74.64 21.97 -11.79
N ALA A 343 -75.16 22.66 -10.78
CA ALA A 343 -75.24 22.17 -9.39
C ALA A 343 -76.53 21.41 -9.01
N GLU A 344 -76.42 20.63 -7.92
CA GLU A 344 -77.37 20.18 -6.86
C GLU A 344 -78.92 20.38 -7.05
N GLN A 345 -79.86 19.54 -6.58
CA GLN A 345 -80.01 18.62 -5.40
C GLN A 345 -81.36 17.82 -5.61
N PRO A 346 -81.96 17.01 -4.68
CA PRO A 346 -81.53 16.36 -3.43
C PRO A 346 -81.89 14.83 -3.27
N LYS A 347 -81.60 14.25 -2.10
CA LYS A 347 -81.91 12.87 -1.60
C LYS A 347 -83.37 12.72 -1.09
N PRO A 348 -84.00 11.50 -1.06
CA PRO A 348 -83.69 10.37 -0.14
C PRO A 348 -83.58 9.01 -0.89
N ALA A 349 -83.66 7.77 -0.35
CA ALA A 349 -84.00 7.18 0.97
C ALA A 349 -83.21 5.84 1.22
N PRO A 350 -83.30 5.14 2.39
CA PRO A 350 -82.33 4.10 2.77
C PRO A 350 -82.78 2.62 2.82
N ALA A 351 -81.77 1.72 2.83
CA ALA A 351 -81.77 0.28 3.21
C ALA A 351 -82.39 -0.73 2.21
N PRO A 352 -81.93 -2.02 2.15
CA PRO A 352 -81.20 -2.78 3.16
C PRO A 352 -79.81 -3.36 2.75
N GLN A 353 -79.08 -3.90 3.75
CA GLN A 353 -77.75 -4.53 3.61
C GLN A 353 -77.82 -5.99 3.12
N PRO A 354 -76.88 -6.44 2.26
CA PRO A 354 -76.50 -7.84 2.12
C PRO A 354 -75.24 -8.21 2.95
N ALA A 355 -75.08 -9.50 3.22
CA ALA A 355 -74.11 -10.10 4.15
C ALA A 355 -72.62 -9.99 3.71
N PRO A 356 -71.64 -10.09 4.64
CA PRO A 356 -70.22 -10.00 4.32
C PRO A 356 -69.72 -11.21 3.52
N ALA A 357 -69.09 -10.92 2.37
CA ALA A 357 -68.39 -11.90 1.54
C ALA A 357 -67.06 -12.35 2.19
N PRO A 358 -66.58 -13.58 1.91
CA PRO A 358 -65.41 -14.15 2.55
C PRO A 358 -64.09 -13.47 2.15
N LYS A 359 -63.15 -13.49 3.09
CA LYS A 359 -61.80 -12.94 2.99
C LYS A 359 -60.97 -13.69 1.94
N PRO A 360 -60.40 -13.03 0.91
CA PRO A 360 -59.49 -13.68 -0.03
C PRO A 360 -58.21 -14.18 0.66
N GLU A 361 -57.78 -15.38 0.30
CA GLU A 361 -56.48 -15.94 0.69
C GLU A 361 -55.32 -15.20 0.02
N LYS A 362 -54.11 -15.40 0.56
CA LYS A 362 -52.88 -14.82 0.01
C LYS A 362 -52.67 -15.27 -1.45
N PRO A 363 -52.32 -14.35 -2.38
CA PRO A 363 -51.70 -14.73 -3.64
C PRO A 363 -50.39 -15.50 -3.42
N ALA A 364 -50.11 -16.46 -4.32
CA ALA A 364 -48.97 -17.36 -4.24
C ALA A 364 -47.60 -16.64 -4.38
N GLU A 365 -46.57 -17.24 -3.81
CA GLU A 365 -45.18 -16.80 -3.97
C GLU A 365 -44.75 -16.94 -5.45
N GLN A 366 -44.24 -15.85 -6.03
CA GLN A 366 -43.52 -15.90 -7.30
C GLN A 366 -42.14 -16.54 -7.11
N PRO A 367 -41.59 -17.25 -8.12
CA PRO A 367 -40.29 -17.88 -8.01
C PRO A 367 -39.19 -16.84 -7.84
N LYS A 368 -38.30 -17.06 -6.86
CA LYS A 368 -37.09 -16.24 -6.69
C LYS A 368 -36.18 -16.36 -7.91
N ALA A 369 -35.54 -15.26 -8.25
CA ALA A 369 -34.49 -15.22 -9.27
C ALA A 369 -33.35 -16.20 -8.93
N GLU A 370 -32.85 -16.83 -9.98
CA GLU A 370 -31.69 -17.72 -9.98
C GLU A 370 -30.45 -16.93 -9.53
N LYS A 371 -29.80 -17.36 -8.43
CA LYS A 371 -28.48 -16.82 -8.04
C LYS A 371 -27.44 -17.37 -9.02
N THR A 372 -26.49 -16.53 -9.44
CA THR A 372 -25.30 -17.00 -10.17
C THR A 372 -24.39 -17.82 -9.25
N ASP A 373 -23.75 -18.86 -9.81
CA ASP A 373 -22.89 -19.80 -9.07
C ASP A 373 -21.78 -19.11 -8.24
N ASP A 374 -21.23 -18.00 -8.75
CA ASP A 374 -20.17 -17.23 -8.07
C ASP A 374 -20.61 -16.70 -6.69
N GLN A 375 -21.87 -16.26 -6.53
CA GLN A 375 -22.36 -15.80 -5.23
C GLN A 375 -22.54 -16.95 -4.22
N GLN A 376 -22.86 -18.16 -4.68
CA GLN A 376 -22.91 -19.31 -3.79
C GLN A 376 -21.50 -19.75 -3.36
N ALA A 377 -20.51 -19.65 -4.24
CA ALA A 377 -19.11 -19.98 -3.94
C ALA A 377 -18.52 -19.07 -2.85
N GLU A 378 -18.78 -17.76 -2.90
CA GLU A 378 -18.31 -16.81 -1.87
C GLU A 378 -19.03 -17.00 -0.53
N GLU A 379 -20.36 -17.23 -0.53
CA GLU A 379 -21.12 -17.57 0.69
C GLU A 379 -20.67 -18.91 1.33
N ASP A 380 -20.23 -19.88 0.52
CA ASP A 380 -19.67 -21.16 1.01
C ASP A 380 -18.26 -21.00 1.60
N TYR A 381 -17.42 -20.14 1.01
CA TYR A 381 -16.07 -19.85 1.52
C TYR A 381 -16.11 -19.09 2.84
N ALA A 382 -16.95 -18.06 2.94
CA ALA A 382 -17.19 -17.32 4.18
C ALA A 382 -17.62 -18.28 5.32
N ARG A 383 -18.61 -19.13 5.08
CA ARG A 383 -19.13 -20.07 6.09
C ARG A 383 -18.09 -21.08 6.57
N ARG A 384 -17.28 -21.64 5.65
CA ARG A 384 -16.22 -22.61 6.01
C ARG A 384 -15.12 -21.96 6.86
N SER A 385 -14.77 -20.70 6.61
CA SER A 385 -13.77 -19.98 7.42
C SER A 385 -14.27 -19.66 8.85
N GLU A 386 -15.55 -19.32 9.04
CA GLU A 386 -16.14 -19.20 10.38
C GLU A 386 -16.21 -20.55 11.13
N GLU A 387 -16.55 -21.63 10.44
CA GLU A 387 -16.56 -22.97 11.04
C GLU A 387 -15.14 -23.43 11.44
N GLU A 388 -14.11 -23.14 10.64
CA GLU A 388 -12.72 -23.46 10.97
C GLU A 388 -12.20 -22.64 12.15
N TYR A 389 -12.51 -21.33 12.21
CA TYR A 389 -12.18 -20.48 13.36
C TYR A 389 -12.82 -20.99 14.66
N ASN A 390 -14.11 -21.35 14.62
CA ASN A 390 -14.82 -21.88 15.78
C ASN A 390 -14.37 -23.31 16.19
N ARG A 391 -13.83 -24.11 15.26
CA ARG A 391 -13.18 -25.40 15.57
C ARG A 391 -11.81 -25.23 16.22
N LEU A 392 -11.11 -24.14 15.93
CA LEU A 392 -9.78 -23.87 16.49
C LEU A 392 -9.87 -23.33 17.93
N THR A 393 -10.86 -22.49 18.23
CA THR A 393 -11.07 -21.94 19.58
C THR A 393 -11.57 -22.99 20.58
N GLN A 394 -12.37 -23.98 20.15
CA GLN A 394 -12.84 -25.08 21.01
C GLN A 394 -11.78 -26.16 21.31
N GLN A 395 -10.59 -26.10 20.72
CA GLN A 395 -9.49 -27.05 21.04
C GLN A 395 -8.56 -26.59 22.18
N GLN A 396 -8.85 -25.46 22.83
CA GLN A 396 -8.13 -25.08 24.05
C GLN A 396 -8.65 -25.90 25.25
N PRO A 397 -7.78 -26.62 26.00
CA PRO A 397 -8.21 -27.26 27.24
C PRO A 397 -8.65 -26.20 28.27
N PRO A 398 -9.63 -26.51 29.14
CA PRO A 398 -10.11 -25.56 30.12
C PRO A 398 -8.98 -25.08 31.03
N LYS A 399 -8.93 -23.76 31.28
CA LYS A 399 -7.93 -23.14 32.14
C LYS A 399 -8.01 -23.72 33.55
N ALA A 400 -6.87 -24.15 34.10
CA ALA A 400 -6.78 -24.65 35.46
C ALA A 400 -7.28 -23.60 36.47
N GLU A 401 -8.15 -24.05 37.36
CA GLU A 401 -8.75 -23.24 38.42
C GLU A 401 -7.68 -22.81 39.44
N LYS A 402 -7.68 -21.53 39.84
CA LYS A 402 -6.73 -21.02 40.84
C LYS A 402 -7.11 -21.58 42.23
N PRO A 403 -6.14 -22.05 43.04
CA PRO A 403 -6.43 -22.43 44.42
C PRO A 403 -6.86 -21.19 45.25
N ALA A 404 -7.81 -21.41 46.16
CA ALA A 404 -8.41 -20.35 46.98
C ALA A 404 -7.38 -19.67 47.92
N PRO A 405 -7.55 -18.37 48.22
CA PRO A 405 -6.68 -17.66 49.16
C PRO A 405 -6.90 -18.14 50.61
N ALA A 406 -5.80 -18.30 51.34
CA ALA A 406 -5.81 -18.70 52.75
C ALA A 406 -6.43 -17.62 53.67
N PRO A 407 -7.07 -18.01 54.80
CA PRO A 407 -7.69 -17.06 55.72
C PRO A 407 -6.65 -16.21 56.47
N LYS A 408 -7.05 -14.98 56.79
CA LYS A 408 -6.24 -13.94 57.44
C LYS A 408 -6.29 -14.12 58.97
N PRO A 409 -5.16 -14.04 59.70
CA PRO A 409 -5.17 -14.17 61.16
C PRO A 409 -5.79 -12.96 61.85
N GLU A 410 -6.52 -13.22 62.95
CA GLU A 410 -7.15 -12.20 63.79
C GLU A 410 -6.12 -11.40 64.60
N GLN A 411 -6.40 -10.10 64.82
CA GLN A 411 -5.69 -9.29 65.81
C GLN A 411 -6.35 -9.45 67.19
N PRO A 412 -5.58 -9.55 68.29
CA PRO A 412 -6.16 -9.52 69.63
C PRO A 412 -6.64 -8.11 69.99
N ALA A 413 -7.74 -8.02 70.73
CA ALA A 413 -8.27 -6.77 71.26
C ALA A 413 -7.34 -6.16 72.34
N PRO A 414 -7.26 -4.82 72.46
CA PRO A 414 -6.55 -4.17 73.55
C PRO A 414 -7.31 -4.30 74.88
N ALA A 415 -6.56 -4.27 75.98
CA ALA A 415 -7.07 -4.24 77.35
C ALA A 415 -7.38 -2.82 77.84
#